data_AF-A0A973NN14-F1
#
_entry.id   AF-A0A973NN14-F1
#
_cell.length_a   1.000
_cell.length_b   1.000
_cell.length_c   1.000
_cell.angle_alpha   90.00
_cell.angle_beta   90.00
_cell.angle_gamma   90.00
#
_symmetry.space_group_name_H-M   'P 1'
#
loop_
_entity.id
_entity.type
_entity.pdbx_description
1 polymer ?
#
loop_
_entity_poly.entity_id
_entity_poly.type
_entity_poly.pdbx_seq_one_letter_code
_entity_poly.pdbx_strand_id
1 'polypeptide(L)'
;LRDGTAFFYLRNVNSGHPGSITTVHADSARLAFEQMTLLVKESAEGRDLHRDDIRSLLLHLVDVVVQMQKRDGRYRISEIYYDPVRKRDHAH
;
A
#
# COMPACT_ATOMS: atom_id res chain seq x y z
N LEU A 1 -2.53 -3.04 -8.70
CA LEU A 1 -3.82 -2.62 -8.08
C LEU A 1 -4.44 -1.56 -8.96
N ARG A 2 -5.68 -1.78 -9.42
CA ARG A 2 -6.36 -0.91 -10.38
C ARG A 2 -7.82 -0.63 -10.03
N ASP A 3 -8.37 -1.33 -9.04
CA ASP A 3 -9.79 -1.34 -8.66
C ASP A 3 -9.95 -1.97 -7.26
N GLY A 4 -11.14 -2.49 -6.94
CA GLY A 4 -11.47 -3.15 -5.67
C GLY A 4 -10.58 -4.36 -5.29
N THR A 5 -9.72 -4.85 -6.20
CA THR A 5 -8.66 -5.82 -5.87
C THR A 5 -7.70 -5.34 -4.77
N ALA A 6 -7.61 -4.04 -4.51
CA ALA A 6 -6.84 -3.50 -3.38
C ALA A 6 -7.36 -4.00 -2.01
N PHE A 7 -8.67 -4.18 -1.87
CA PHE A 7 -9.26 -4.76 -0.65
C PHE A 7 -8.87 -6.24 -0.49
N PHE A 8 -8.86 -7.01 -1.58
CA PHE A 8 -8.40 -8.41 -1.54
C PHE A 8 -6.92 -8.52 -1.23
N TYR A 9 -6.10 -7.58 -1.69
CA TYR A 9 -4.70 -7.49 -1.28
C TYR A 9 -4.57 -7.31 0.24
N LEU A 10 -5.31 -6.36 0.84
CA LEU A 10 -5.36 -6.20 2.31
C LEU A 10 -5.75 -7.51 3.01
N ARG A 11 -6.81 -8.18 2.55
CA ARG A 11 -7.30 -9.43 3.15
C ARG A 11 -6.29 -10.57 3.04
N ASN A 12 -5.62 -10.70 1.91
CA ASN A 12 -4.64 -11.76 1.67
C ASN A 12 -3.39 -11.59 2.54
N VAL A 13 -2.88 -10.36 2.66
CA VAL A 13 -1.73 -10.10 3.53
C VAL A 13 -2.10 -10.30 5.00
N ASN A 14 -3.28 -9.82 5.41
CA ASN A 14 -3.74 -9.92 6.78
C ASN A 14 -4.09 -11.35 7.22
N SER A 15 -4.39 -12.27 6.29
CA SER A 15 -4.71 -13.67 6.58
C SER A 15 -3.50 -14.59 6.77
N GLY A 16 -2.29 -14.02 6.89
CA GLY A 16 -1.07 -14.77 7.18
C GLY A 16 -0.29 -15.25 5.95
N HIS A 17 -0.38 -14.52 4.83
CA HIS A 17 0.43 -14.76 3.64
C HIS A 17 1.53 -13.69 3.51
N PRO A 18 2.62 -13.77 4.30
CA PRO A 18 3.73 -12.82 4.21
C PRO A 18 4.45 -12.93 2.86
N GLY A 19 5.11 -11.85 2.44
CA GLY A 19 5.94 -11.84 1.22
C GLY A 19 5.20 -11.53 -0.08
N SER A 20 3.94 -11.06 0.00
CA SER A 20 3.20 -10.63 -1.20
C SER A 20 3.87 -9.44 -1.89
N ILE A 21 3.90 -9.44 -3.22
CA ILE A 21 4.39 -8.32 -4.05
C ILE A 21 3.25 -7.86 -4.97
N THR A 22 3.05 -6.56 -5.06
CA THR A 22 2.08 -5.94 -5.97
C THR A 22 2.63 -4.63 -6.52
N THR A 23 1.94 -4.05 -7.49
CA THR A 23 2.29 -2.75 -8.09
C THR A 23 1.09 -1.80 -8.06
N VAL A 24 1.35 -0.51 -7.91
CA VAL A 24 0.33 0.55 -7.98
C VAL A 24 0.93 1.74 -8.72
N HIS A 25 0.10 2.48 -9.47
CA HIS A 25 0.53 3.71 -10.11
C HIS A 25 0.46 4.85 -9.09
N ALA A 26 1.61 5.43 -8.77
CA ALA A 26 1.77 6.59 -7.90
C ALA A 26 3.09 7.29 -8.19
N ASP A 27 3.21 8.57 -7.83
CA ASP A 27 4.43 9.37 -8.07
C ASP A 27 5.40 9.40 -6.88
N SER A 28 5.02 8.81 -5.75
CA SER A 28 5.85 8.65 -4.54
C SER A 28 5.30 7.53 -3.67
N ALA A 29 6.08 7.05 -2.70
CA ALA A 29 5.62 6.05 -1.74
C ALA A 29 4.42 6.57 -0.92
N ARG A 30 4.45 7.84 -0.49
CA ARG A 30 3.31 8.47 0.19
C ARG A 30 2.05 8.42 -0.66
N LEU A 31 2.15 8.79 -1.93
CA LEU A 31 1.00 8.75 -2.84
C LEU A 31 0.55 7.31 -3.14
N ALA A 32 1.44 6.31 -3.09
CA ALA A 32 1.05 4.92 -3.22
C ALA A 32 0.08 4.50 -2.10
N PHE A 33 0.35 4.89 -0.85
CA PHE A 33 -0.57 4.68 0.27
C PHE A 33 -1.91 5.39 0.07
N GLU A 34 -1.90 6.62 -0.44
CA GLU A 34 -3.13 7.37 -0.75
C GLU A 34 -3.96 6.66 -1.84
N GLN A 35 -3.31 6.21 -2.91
CA GLN A 35 -3.98 5.50 -4.00
C GLN A 35 -4.58 4.18 -3.53
N MET A 36 -3.84 3.39 -2.76
CA MET A 36 -4.39 2.16 -2.17
C MET A 36 -5.56 2.45 -1.23
N THR A 37 -5.48 3.54 -0.46
CA THR A 37 -6.58 3.95 0.43
C THR A 37 -7.85 4.26 -0.35
N LEU A 38 -7.73 4.99 -1.46
CA LEU A 38 -8.85 5.29 -2.36
C LEU A 38 -9.43 4.01 -2.98
N LEU A 39 -8.58 3.14 -3.55
CA LEU A 39 -9.02 1.89 -4.17
C LEU A 39 -9.78 0.98 -3.18
N VAL A 40 -9.34 0.93 -1.92
CA VAL A 40 -10.04 0.20 -0.86
C VAL A 40 -11.37 0.89 -0.53
N LYS A 41 -11.38 2.22 -0.39
CA LYS A 41 -12.60 2.98 -0.09
C LYS A 41 -13.64 2.92 -1.22
N GLU A 42 -13.22 2.75 -2.46
CA GLU A 42 -14.10 2.59 -3.62
C GLU A 42 -14.63 1.15 -3.76
N SER A 43 -14.04 0.17 -3.08
CA SER A 43 -14.53 -1.21 -3.07
C SER A 43 -15.84 -1.35 -2.29
N ALA A 44 -16.68 -2.32 -2.66
CA ALA A 44 -17.95 -2.56 -1.99
C ALA A 44 -17.77 -2.88 -0.50
N GLU A 45 -16.72 -3.61 -0.17
CA GLU A 45 -16.40 -4.07 1.19
C GLU A 45 -15.70 -3.00 2.03
N GLY A 46 -14.90 -2.13 1.41
CA GLY A 46 -14.14 -1.08 2.10
C GLY A 46 -14.84 0.28 2.17
N ARG A 47 -15.95 0.48 1.45
CA ARG A 47 -16.65 1.78 1.38
C ARG A 47 -17.14 2.34 2.70
N ASP A 48 -17.43 1.48 3.68
CA ASP A 48 -17.96 1.89 4.98
C ASP A 48 -16.85 2.11 6.03
N LEU A 49 -15.60 1.71 5.72
CA LEU A 49 -14.45 1.91 6.60
C LEU A 49 -14.01 3.38 6.62
N HIS A 50 -13.58 3.89 7.78
CA HIS A 50 -13.03 5.24 7.84
C HIS A 50 -11.71 5.31 7.06
N ARG A 51 -11.47 6.43 6.38
CA ARG A 51 -10.28 6.59 5.53
C ARG A 51 -8.98 6.42 6.34
N ASP A 52 -8.97 6.93 7.56
CA ASP A 52 -7.78 6.85 8.43
C ASP A 52 -7.54 5.44 8.97
N ASP A 53 -8.60 4.62 9.10
CA ASP A 53 -8.48 3.21 9.49
C ASP A 53 -7.86 2.40 8.36
N ILE A 54 -8.33 2.60 7.12
CA ILE A 54 -7.76 1.97 5.92
C ILE A 54 -6.28 2.33 5.80
N ARG A 55 -5.97 3.62 5.94
CA ARG A 55 -4.60 4.12 5.81
C ARG A 55 -3.68 3.55 6.90
N SER A 56 -4.17 3.50 8.15
CA SER A 56 -3.45 2.87 9.25
C SER A 56 -3.17 1.40 8.94
N LEU A 57 -4.19 0.63 8.53
CA LEU A 57 -4.04 -0.77 8.17
C LEU A 57 -3.02 -0.99 7.05
N LEU A 58 -3.04 -0.16 5.99
CA LEU A 58 -2.06 -0.23 4.91
C LEU A 58 -0.62 -0.01 5.41
N LEU A 59 -0.41 0.93 6.33
CA LEU A 59 0.91 1.20 6.93
C LEU A 59 1.41 0.03 7.81
N HIS A 60 0.50 -0.77 8.36
CA HIS A 60 0.87 -1.96 9.12
C HIS A 60 1.20 -3.14 8.19
N LEU A 61 0.42 -3.31 7.11
CA LEU A 61 0.53 -4.49 6.25
C LEU A 61 1.62 -4.35 5.17
N VAL A 62 1.89 -3.13 4.68
CA VAL A 62 2.90 -2.91 3.64
C VAL A 62 4.26 -2.62 4.28
N ASP A 63 5.18 -3.57 4.15
CA ASP A 63 6.54 -3.47 4.69
C ASP A 63 7.41 -2.46 3.95
N VAL A 64 7.39 -2.52 2.62
CA VAL A 64 8.31 -1.78 1.76
C VAL A 64 7.55 -1.24 0.55
N VAL A 65 7.84 0.00 0.17
CA VAL A 65 7.44 0.56 -1.14
C VAL A 65 8.70 0.97 -1.89
N VAL A 66 8.88 0.43 -3.09
CA VAL A 66 9.97 0.82 -3.99
C VAL A 66 9.38 1.63 -5.14
N GLN A 67 9.68 2.93 -5.17
CA GLN A 67 9.20 3.83 -6.23
C GLN A 67 10.13 3.77 -7.44
N MET A 68 9.58 3.37 -8.58
CA MET A 68 10.28 3.35 -9.85
C MET A 68 9.92 4.58 -10.67
N GLN A 69 10.93 5.32 -11.15
CA GLN A 69 10.75 6.43 -12.11
C GLN A 69 11.50 6.15 -13.40
N LYS A 70 10.90 6.53 -14.54
CA LYS A 70 11.57 6.51 -15.84
C LYS A 70 12.24 7.85 -16.08
N ARG A 71 13.57 7.88 -16.17
CA ARG A 71 14.36 9.05 -16.54
C ARG A 71 15.29 8.70 -17.69
N ASP A 72 15.32 9.54 -18.71
CA ASP A 72 16.14 9.33 -19.91
C ASP A 72 15.95 7.94 -20.54
N GLY A 73 14.69 7.49 -20.61
CA GLY A 73 14.34 6.18 -21.17
C GLY A 73 14.62 4.98 -20.25
N ARG A 74 15.28 5.15 -19.10
CA ARG A 74 15.65 4.06 -18.18
C ARG A 74 14.87 4.14 -16.87
N TYR A 75 14.45 2.98 -16.36
CA TYR A 75 13.84 2.89 -15.03
C TYR A 75 14.93 2.92 -13.96
N ARG A 76 14.68 3.68 -12.90
CA ARG A 76 15.54 3.78 -11.72
C ARG A 76 14.69 3.82 -10.47
N ILE A 77 15.21 3.27 -9.39
CA ILE A 77 14.64 3.48 -8.05
C ILE A 77 14.85 4.94 -7.70
N SER A 78 13.77 5.62 -7.30
CA SER A 78 13.76 7.03 -6.94
C SER A 78 13.47 7.27 -5.46
N GLU A 79 12.80 6.33 -4.81
CA GLU A 79 12.44 6.37 -3.39
C GLU A 79 12.27 4.93 -2.89
N ILE A 80 12.65 4.69 -1.65
CA ILE A 80 12.33 3.47 -0.91
C ILE A 80 11.72 3.90 0.41
N TYR A 81 10.47 3.51 0.65
CA TYR A 81 9.86 3.59 1.97
C TYR A 81 10.06 2.26 2.69
N TYR A 82 10.63 2.32 3.89
CA TYR A 82 10.78 1.19 4.80
C TYR A 82 10.88 1.72 6.23
N ASP A 83 9.89 1.42 7.05
CA ASP A 83 9.82 1.87 8.45
C ASP A 83 9.40 0.72 9.39
N PRO A 84 10.36 -0.15 9.77
CA PRO A 84 10.08 -1.30 10.60
C PRO A 84 9.78 -0.93 12.06
N VAL A 85 10.22 0.24 12.53
CA VAL A 85 9.97 0.71 13.90
C VAL A 85 8.51 1.08 14.03
N ARG A 86 8.01 1.93 13.13
CA ARG A 86 6.60 2.31 13.08
C ARG A 86 5.69 1.09 12.96
N LYS A 87 6.04 0.11 12.12
CA LYS A 87 5.25 -1.12 11.96
C LYS A 87 5.14 -1.92 13.26
N ARG A 88 6.19 -1.95 14.08
CA ARG A 88 6.18 -2.65 15.37
C ARG A 88 5.37 -1.91 16.45
N ASP A 89 5.48 -0.59 16.52
CA ASP A 89 4.76 0.22 17.54
C ASP A 89 3.23 0.15 17.36
N HIS A 90 2.82 -0.17 16.14
CA HIS A 90 1.45 -0.35 15.69
C HIS A 90 0.89 -1.77 15.89
N ALA A 91 1.73 -2.73 16.30
CA ALA A 91 1.34 -4.12 16.56
C ALA A 91 0.91 -4.38 18.02
N HIS A 92 0.75 -3.33 18.82
CA HIS A 92 0.32 -3.33 20.22
C HIS A 92 -1.01 -2.58 20.37
#